data_AF-H1PM10-F1
#
_entry.id   AF-H1PM10-F1
#
_cell.length_a   1.000
_cell.length_b   1.000
_cell.length_c   1.000
_cell.angle_alpha   90.00
_cell.angle_beta   90.00
_cell.angle_gamma   90.00
#
_symmetry.space_group_name_H-M   'P 1'
#
loop_
_entity.id
_entity.type
_entity.pdbx_description
1 polymer ?
#
loop_
_entity_poly.entity_id
_entity_poly.type
_entity_poly.pdbx_seq_one_letter_code
_entity_poly.pdbx_strand_id
1 'polypeptide(L)'
;MESAFKIFIGLCDKNDRKQIKKLANLQELSNNRGNDFTLPRPLTVAEMNARIERLKELHRFKYHPDPLSTGSFEEGEEKICPCCGNKSKVYYSSFPYCTEDAEYICPTCISNGEAAMKFEASFVQDAEWHGEPNKEKDDELFHRTPGYLSWQGEHWLSCCDDYCAYMGTVGTREL
;
A
#
# COMPACT_ATOMS: atom_id res chain seq x y z
N MET A 1 17.24 1.50 5.19
CA MET A 1 18.67 1.39 5.54
C MET A 1 18.88 0.67 6.86
N GLU A 2 17.97 0.78 7.83
CA GLU A 2 18.00 0.00 9.06
C GLU A 2 18.01 -1.51 8.82
N SER A 3 17.17 -2.02 7.92
CA SER A 3 17.16 -3.44 7.54
C SER A 3 18.50 -3.90 6.96
N ALA A 4 19.07 -3.10 6.06
CA ALA A 4 20.39 -3.34 5.47
C ALA A 4 21.51 -3.31 6.53
N PHE A 5 21.46 -2.38 7.49
CA PHE A 5 22.40 -2.30 8.60
C PHE A 5 22.33 -3.55 9.49
N LYS A 6 21.13 -3.98 9.90
CA LYS A 6 20.88 -5.19 10.71
C LYS A 6 21.34 -6.48 10.03
N ILE A 7 21.27 -6.56 8.71
CA ILE A 7 21.83 -7.70 7.96
C ILE A 7 23.35 -7.59 7.87
N PHE A 8 23.86 -6.41 7.51
CA PHE A 8 25.28 -6.21 7.25
C PHE A 8 26.14 -6.37 8.51
N ILE A 9 25.64 -6.02 9.69
CA ILE A 9 26.36 -6.22 10.96
C ILE A 9 26.69 -7.70 11.23
N GLY A 10 25.82 -8.63 10.80
CA GLY A 10 26.06 -10.08 10.93
C GLY A 10 27.03 -10.65 9.88
N LEU A 11 27.28 -9.92 8.79
CA LEU A 11 28.14 -10.34 7.69
C LEU A 11 29.48 -9.60 7.65
N CYS A 12 29.62 -8.50 8.40
CA CYS A 12 30.77 -7.61 8.34
C CYS A 12 32.03 -8.28 8.91
N ASP A 13 33.08 -8.39 8.10
CA ASP A 13 34.42 -8.72 8.57
C ASP A 13 35.06 -7.50 9.27
N LYS A 14 35.40 -7.67 10.55
CA LYS A 14 36.02 -6.62 11.37
C LYS A 14 37.49 -6.37 11.02
N ASN A 15 38.10 -7.18 10.16
CA ASN A 15 39.45 -6.98 9.66
C ASN A 15 39.48 -6.21 8.33
N ASP A 16 38.34 -6.11 7.62
CA ASP A 16 38.24 -5.37 6.36
C ASP A 16 37.83 -3.91 6.62
N ARG A 17 38.80 -3.00 6.44
CA ARG A 17 38.60 -1.55 6.60
C ARG A 17 37.48 -0.98 5.71
N LYS A 18 37.24 -1.53 4.52
CA LYS A 18 36.15 -1.06 3.63
C LYS A 18 34.79 -1.45 4.21
N GLN A 19 34.67 -2.65 4.76
CA GLN A 19 33.43 -3.12 5.38
C GLN A 19 33.10 -2.35 6.65
N ILE A 20 34.09 -2.05 7.49
CA ILE A 20 33.89 -1.21 8.68
C ILE A 20 33.38 0.18 8.30
N LYS A 21 33.99 0.82 7.29
CA LYS A 21 33.52 2.13 6.79
C LYS A 21 32.09 2.07 6.27
N LYS A 22 31.75 1.00 5.53
CA LYS A 22 30.39 0.77 5.04
C LYS A 22 29.41 0.56 6.19
N LEU A 23 29.79 -0.21 7.22
CA LEU A 23 28.97 -0.44 8.40
C LEU A 23 28.67 0.87 9.14
N ALA A 24 29.67 1.72 9.34
CA ALA A 24 29.50 3.02 9.97
C ALA A 24 28.56 3.93 9.16
N ASN A 25 28.71 3.98 7.83
CA ASN A 25 27.80 4.74 6.97
C ASN A 25 26.36 4.20 7.00
N LEU A 26 26.19 2.87 6.99
CA LEU A 26 24.87 2.25 7.12
C LEU A 26 24.23 2.54 8.47
N GLN A 27 25.01 2.56 9.56
CA GLN A 27 24.54 2.92 10.89
C GLN A 27 24.05 4.37 10.95
N GLU A 28 24.83 5.30 10.40
CA GLU A 28 24.45 6.71 10.31
C GLU A 28 23.15 6.90 9.50
N LEU A 29 23.07 6.26 8.32
CA LEU A 29 21.86 6.30 7.49
C LEU A 29 20.66 5.63 8.17
N SER A 30 20.87 4.54 8.90
CA SER A 30 19.84 3.87 9.69
C SER A 30 19.27 4.81 10.76
N ASN A 31 20.13 5.50 11.50
CA ASN A 31 19.71 6.41 12.58
C ASN A 31 18.97 7.64 12.05
N ASN A 32 19.39 8.16 10.90
CA ASN A 32 18.85 9.41 10.35
C ASN A 32 17.61 9.20 9.46
N ARG A 33 17.52 8.07 8.74
CA ARG A 33 16.53 7.86 7.66
C ARG A 33 15.82 6.51 7.70
N GLY A 34 16.03 5.70 8.74
CA GLY A 34 15.36 4.41 8.90
C GLY A 34 15.37 3.57 7.64
N ASN A 35 14.18 3.31 7.07
CA ASN A 35 13.96 2.55 5.82
C ASN A 35 13.30 3.36 4.70
N ASP A 36 13.25 4.69 4.79
CA ASP A 36 12.43 5.55 3.93
C ASP A 36 12.71 5.41 2.42
N PHE A 37 13.95 5.07 2.04
CA PHE A 37 14.38 4.94 0.65
C PHE A 37 14.81 3.52 0.26
N THR A 38 14.53 2.52 1.10
CA THR A 38 14.90 1.14 0.80
C THR A 38 13.84 0.45 -0.04
N LEU A 39 14.24 -0.04 -1.21
CA LEU A 39 13.40 -0.92 -2.01
C LEU A 39 13.14 -2.23 -1.23
N PRO A 40 11.89 -2.71 -1.17
CA PRO A 40 11.58 -3.95 -0.49
C PRO A 40 12.28 -5.12 -1.21
N ARG A 41 12.73 -6.10 -0.43
CA ARG A 41 13.26 -7.34 -0.99
C ARG A 41 12.13 -8.05 -1.76
N PRO A 42 12.39 -8.57 -2.97
CA PRO A 42 11.44 -9.44 -3.65
C PRO A 42 11.04 -10.61 -2.77
N LEU A 43 9.74 -10.91 -2.70
CA LEU A 43 9.22 -12.04 -1.95
C LEU A 43 9.74 -13.35 -2.56
N THR A 44 10.01 -14.34 -1.71
CA THR A 44 10.26 -15.71 -2.15
C THR A 44 8.96 -16.34 -2.66
N VAL A 45 9.06 -17.41 -3.45
CA VAL A 45 7.87 -18.14 -3.97
C VAL A 45 6.93 -18.58 -2.83
N ALA A 46 7.48 -19.01 -1.69
CA ALA A 46 6.70 -19.39 -0.52
C ALA A 46 5.95 -18.19 0.10
N GLU A 47 6.63 -17.04 0.22
CA GLU A 47 6.02 -15.80 0.73
C GLU A 47 4.94 -15.26 -0.23
N MET A 48 5.16 -15.35 -1.55
CA MET A 48 4.16 -15.00 -2.57
C MET A 48 2.92 -15.88 -2.45
N ASN A 49 3.09 -17.21 -2.31
CA ASN A 49 1.95 -18.12 -2.14
C ASN A 49 1.19 -17.85 -0.83
N ALA A 50 1.89 -17.62 0.27
CA ALA A 50 1.26 -17.25 1.55
C ALA A 50 0.50 -15.91 1.46
N ARG A 51 0.97 -14.98 0.62
CA ARG A 51 0.27 -13.73 0.33
C ARG A 51 -0.99 -13.97 -0.51
N ILE A 52 -0.90 -14.78 -1.54
CA ILE A 52 -2.05 -15.15 -2.40
C ILE A 52 -3.15 -15.82 -1.57
N GLU A 53 -2.80 -16.72 -0.64
CA GLU A 53 -3.81 -17.33 0.24
C GLU A 53 -4.47 -16.30 1.15
N ARG A 54 -3.72 -15.34 1.70
CA ARG A 54 -4.29 -14.25 2.50
C ARG A 54 -5.15 -13.28 1.70
N LEU A 55 -4.80 -13.01 0.45
CA LEU A 55 -5.64 -12.22 -0.46
C LEU A 55 -7.02 -12.86 -0.70
N LYS A 56 -7.15 -14.19 -0.59
CA LYS A 56 -8.46 -14.84 -0.67
C LYS A 56 -9.34 -14.58 0.56
N GLU A 57 -8.72 -14.31 1.71
CA GLU A 57 -9.42 -13.94 2.95
C GLU A 57 -9.81 -12.45 2.96
N LEU A 58 -9.14 -11.63 2.14
CA LEU A 58 -9.47 -10.22 1.96
C LEU A 58 -10.64 -10.03 1.00
N HIS A 59 -11.38 -8.96 1.21
CA HIS A 59 -12.43 -8.55 0.29
C HIS A 59 -11.81 -8.22 -1.08
N ARG A 60 -12.43 -8.71 -2.14
CA ARG A 60 -12.01 -8.42 -3.51
C ARG A 60 -12.55 -7.06 -3.92
N PHE A 61 -11.67 -6.12 -4.22
CA PHE A 61 -12.05 -4.82 -4.77
C PHE A 61 -12.16 -4.94 -6.28
N LYS A 62 -13.27 -4.45 -6.84
CA LYS A 62 -13.54 -4.57 -8.28
C LYS A 62 -12.48 -3.86 -9.12
N TYR A 63 -12.13 -2.63 -8.74
CA TYR A 63 -11.20 -1.81 -9.50
C TYR A 63 -9.76 -1.93 -9.02
N HIS A 64 -9.49 -2.45 -7.83
CA HIS A 64 -8.12 -2.66 -7.33
C HIS A 64 -7.91 -4.10 -6.86
N PRO A 65 -7.78 -5.08 -7.77
CA PRO A 65 -7.90 -6.51 -7.41
C PRO A 65 -6.82 -7.04 -6.45
N ASP A 66 -5.61 -6.47 -6.49
CA ASP A 66 -4.50 -6.88 -5.62
C ASP A 66 -3.83 -5.67 -4.93
N PRO A 67 -4.52 -5.06 -3.96
CA PRO A 67 -4.06 -3.84 -3.30
C PRO A 67 -2.90 -4.09 -2.33
N LEU A 68 -2.63 -5.35 -1.99
CA LEU A 68 -1.43 -5.72 -1.26
C LEU A 68 -0.21 -5.64 -2.20
N SER A 69 -0.24 -6.30 -3.36
CA SER A 69 0.95 -6.32 -4.23
C SER A 69 1.35 -4.95 -4.76
N THR A 70 0.39 -4.06 -4.96
CA THR A 70 0.61 -2.67 -5.37
C THR A 70 1.10 -1.77 -4.24
N GLY A 71 1.03 -2.23 -2.99
CA GLY A 71 1.47 -1.49 -1.80
C GLY A 71 0.44 -0.54 -1.23
N SER A 72 -0.81 -0.56 -1.70
CA SER A 72 -1.93 0.22 -1.12
C SER A 72 -2.38 -0.28 0.24
N PHE A 73 -2.17 -1.56 0.52
CA PHE A 73 -2.19 -2.09 1.88
C PHE A 73 -0.80 -2.54 2.28
N GLU A 74 -0.48 -2.31 3.55
CA GLU A 74 0.73 -2.84 4.17
C GLU A 74 0.41 -3.88 5.24
N GLU A 75 1.37 -4.77 5.45
CA GLU A 75 1.33 -5.79 6.49
C GLU A 75 2.28 -5.40 7.60
N GLY A 76 1.78 -5.33 8.82
CA GLY A 76 2.56 -4.86 9.97
C GLY A 76 2.16 -5.52 11.27
N GLU A 77 2.54 -4.84 12.36
CA GLU A 77 2.04 -5.18 13.69
C GLU A 77 0.53 -4.99 13.75
N GLU A 78 -0.10 -5.69 14.70
CA GLU A 78 -1.54 -5.60 14.89
C GLU A 78 -1.91 -4.19 15.39
N LYS A 79 -2.67 -3.45 14.58
CA LYS A 79 -3.18 -2.11 14.88
C LYS A 79 -4.70 -2.13 15.00
N ILE A 80 -5.25 -1.14 15.68
CA ILE A 80 -6.70 -0.98 15.87
C ILE A 80 -7.23 -0.08 14.76
N CYS A 81 -8.23 -0.56 14.01
CA CYS A 81 -8.87 0.25 12.99
C CYS A 81 -9.72 1.35 13.63
N PRO A 82 -9.53 2.63 13.28
CA PRO A 82 -10.32 3.73 13.85
C PRO A 82 -11.78 3.69 13.41
N CYS A 83 -12.11 2.97 12.33
CA CYS A 83 -13.49 2.82 11.85
C CYS A 83 -14.30 1.86 12.72
N CYS A 84 -13.94 0.57 12.71
CA CYS A 84 -14.70 -0.49 13.38
C CYS A 84 -14.17 -0.88 14.77
N GLY A 85 -13.00 -0.39 15.19
CA GLY A 85 -12.37 -0.76 16.47
C GLY A 85 -11.76 -2.17 16.50
N ASN A 86 -11.83 -2.92 15.40
CA ASN A 86 -11.23 -4.25 15.31
C ASN A 86 -9.72 -4.17 15.11
N LYS A 87 -9.03 -5.22 15.55
CA LYS A 87 -7.61 -5.38 15.34
C LYS A 87 -7.32 -6.00 13.98
N SER A 88 -6.38 -5.43 13.24
CA SER A 88 -5.94 -5.93 11.94
C SER A 88 -4.42 -5.86 11.80
N LYS A 89 -3.85 -6.81 11.07
CA LYS A 89 -2.43 -6.80 10.65
C LYS A 89 -2.24 -6.24 9.24
N VAL A 90 -3.34 -6.05 8.52
CA VAL A 90 -3.38 -5.44 7.19
C VAL A 90 -4.14 -4.14 7.28
N TYR A 91 -3.55 -3.06 6.82
CA TYR A 91 -4.15 -1.74 6.89
C TYR A 91 -3.70 -0.83 5.76
N TYR A 92 -4.53 0.16 5.44
CA TYR A 92 -4.32 1.08 4.32
C TYR A 92 -3.02 1.84 4.55
N SER A 93 -2.13 1.83 3.55
CA SER A 93 -0.78 2.42 3.66
C SER A 93 -0.75 3.92 3.40
N SER A 94 -1.81 4.45 2.77
CA SER A 94 -1.98 5.88 2.49
C SER A 94 -3.03 6.49 3.43
N PHE A 95 -3.29 7.77 3.22
CA PHE A 95 -4.32 8.52 3.93
C PHE A 95 -5.54 8.68 3.03
N PRO A 96 -6.76 8.46 3.53
CA PRO A 96 -7.94 8.86 2.79
C PRO A 96 -8.04 10.39 2.74
N TYR A 97 -8.71 10.92 1.72
CA TYR A 97 -9.04 12.32 1.62
C TYR A 97 -10.21 12.64 2.57
N CYS A 98 -9.89 13.00 3.80
CA CYS A 98 -10.83 13.48 4.81
C CYS A 98 -10.24 14.61 5.67
N THR A 99 -11.06 15.16 6.56
CA THR A 99 -10.65 16.22 7.51
C THR A 99 -9.94 15.67 8.74
N GLU A 100 -10.17 14.39 9.07
CA GLU A 100 -9.55 13.70 10.20
C GLU A 100 -8.27 12.95 9.77
N ASP A 101 -7.31 12.81 10.69
CA ASP A 101 -6.13 11.95 10.48
C ASP A 101 -6.51 10.47 10.70
N ALA A 102 -7.05 9.84 9.67
CA ALA A 102 -7.53 8.46 9.71
C ALA A 102 -6.48 7.45 9.19
N GLU A 103 -5.61 6.98 10.08
CA GLU A 103 -4.60 5.95 9.80
C GLU A 103 -5.09 4.53 10.14
N TYR A 104 -4.41 3.51 9.60
CA TYR A 104 -4.62 2.10 9.93
C TYR A 104 -6.04 1.56 9.62
N ILE A 105 -6.70 2.10 8.60
CA ILE A 105 -8.03 1.64 8.17
C ILE A 105 -7.93 0.22 7.63
N CYS A 106 -8.79 -0.68 8.12
CA CYS A 106 -8.78 -2.08 7.68
C CYS A 106 -9.44 -2.25 6.30
N PRO A 107 -9.04 -3.27 5.52
CA PRO A 107 -9.61 -3.53 4.20
C PRO A 107 -11.12 -3.72 4.18
N THR A 108 -11.69 -4.32 5.24
CA THR A 108 -13.14 -4.55 5.35
C THR A 108 -13.91 -3.24 5.42
N CYS A 109 -13.46 -2.26 6.20
CA CYS A 109 -14.14 -0.96 6.33
C CYS A 109 -14.05 -0.11 5.06
N ILE A 110 -13.02 -0.33 4.23
CA ILE A 110 -12.96 0.28 2.90
C ILE A 110 -13.96 -0.44 1.98
N SER A 111 -13.89 -1.77 1.90
CA SER A 111 -14.73 -2.54 0.97
C SER A 111 -16.24 -2.38 1.20
N ASN A 112 -16.68 -2.22 2.44
CA ASN A 112 -18.10 -2.05 2.77
C ASN A 112 -18.54 -0.56 2.79
N GLY A 113 -17.61 0.39 2.61
CA GLY A 113 -17.89 1.83 2.63
C GLY A 113 -18.08 2.45 4.02
N GLU A 114 -17.94 1.68 5.11
CA GLU A 114 -18.10 2.22 6.47
C GLU A 114 -17.07 3.29 6.79
N ALA A 115 -15.82 3.13 6.31
CA ALA A 115 -14.77 4.12 6.54
C ALA A 115 -15.06 5.43 5.81
N ALA A 116 -15.49 5.37 4.55
CA ALA A 116 -15.88 6.54 3.78
C ALA A 116 -17.04 7.28 4.44
N MET A 117 -18.07 6.54 4.90
CA MET A 117 -19.23 7.15 5.57
C MET A 117 -18.87 7.76 6.93
N LYS A 118 -18.03 7.10 7.73
CA LYS A 118 -17.68 7.56 9.08
C LYS A 118 -16.82 8.82 9.04
N PHE A 119 -15.85 8.87 8.14
CA PHE A 119 -14.85 9.95 8.06
C PHE A 119 -15.18 10.97 6.96
N GLU A 120 -16.33 10.83 6.28
CA GLU A 120 -16.70 11.62 5.09
C GLU A 120 -15.55 11.66 4.06
N ALA A 121 -14.97 10.48 3.81
CA ALA A 121 -13.70 10.35 3.10
C ALA A 121 -13.84 9.78 1.69
N SER A 122 -12.96 10.22 0.79
CA SER A 122 -12.69 9.55 -0.49
C SER A 122 -11.34 8.86 -0.44
N PHE A 123 -11.23 7.69 -1.06
CA PHE A 123 -9.97 6.95 -1.19
C PHE A 123 -9.28 7.16 -2.53
N VAL A 124 -10.00 7.71 -3.52
CA VAL A 124 -9.49 8.00 -4.86
C VAL A 124 -9.61 9.49 -5.11
N GLN A 125 -8.56 10.09 -5.67
CA GLN A 125 -8.54 11.53 -5.96
C GLN A 125 -9.38 11.91 -7.19
N ASP A 126 -9.14 11.24 -8.32
CA ASP A 126 -9.78 11.58 -9.60
C ASP A 126 -9.94 10.35 -10.50
N ALA A 127 -10.84 10.45 -11.47
CA ALA A 127 -11.08 9.43 -12.47
C ALA A 127 -11.66 10.00 -13.77
N GLU A 128 -11.25 9.42 -14.90
CA GLU A 128 -11.90 9.65 -16.20
C GLU A 128 -13.24 8.95 -16.24
N TRP A 129 -14.28 9.67 -16.66
CA TRP A 129 -15.58 9.08 -16.96
C TRP A 129 -16.06 9.52 -18.34
N HIS A 130 -16.27 8.56 -19.23
CA HIS A 130 -16.73 8.78 -20.59
C HIS A 130 -18.13 8.23 -20.88
N GLY A 131 -18.76 7.55 -19.91
CA GLY A 131 -20.09 6.97 -20.04
C GLY A 131 -21.22 7.86 -19.49
N GLU A 132 -22.42 7.30 -19.41
CA GLU A 132 -23.55 7.93 -18.71
C GLU A 132 -23.30 7.97 -17.20
N PRO A 133 -23.70 9.03 -16.46
CA PRO A 133 -23.46 9.15 -15.03
C PRO A 133 -23.99 7.93 -14.25
N ASN A 134 -23.11 7.27 -13.48
CA ASN A 134 -23.47 6.08 -12.71
C ASN A 134 -22.96 6.16 -11.27
N LYS A 135 -23.85 6.60 -10.37
CA LYS A 135 -23.54 6.78 -8.95
C LYS A 135 -23.06 5.51 -8.23
N GLU A 136 -23.52 4.34 -8.65
CA GLU A 136 -23.11 3.07 -8.02
C GLU A 136 -21.65 2.75 -8.34
N LYS A 137 -21.20 3.06 -9.56
CA LYS A 137 -19.82 2.87 -10.00
C LYS A 137 -18.89 3.91 -9.39
N ASP A 138 -19.34 5.15 -9.31
CA ASP A 138 -18.61 6.22 -8.64
C ASP A 138 -18.41 5.85 -7.15
N ASP A 139 -19.47 5.42 -6.47
CA ASP A 139 -19.37 5.01 -5.07
C ASP A 139 -18.43 3.81 -4.86
N GLU A 140 -18.50 2.79 -5.73
CA GLU A 140 -17.59 1.66 -5.69
C GLU A 140 -16.12 2.09 -5.84
N LEU A 141 -15.84 3.05 -6.72
CA LEU A 141 -14.48 3.55 -6.96
C LEU A 141 -14.00 4.48 -5.84
N PHE A 142 -14.72 5.57 -5.59
CA PHE A 142 -14.24 6.65 -4.72
C PHE A 142 -14.33 6.29 -3.24
N HIS A 143 -15.32 5.52 -2.82
CA HIS A 143 -15.57 5.23 -1.39
C HIS A 143 -15.23 3.81 -0.98
N ARG A 144 -15.25 2.85 -1.92
CA ARG A 144 -15.10 1.42 -1.61
C ARG A 144 -13.88 0.75 -2.22
N THR A 145 -13.06 1.47 -2.99
CA THR A 145 -11.80 0.99 -3.55
C THR A 145 -10.62 1.71 -2.92
N PRO A 146 -9.57 1.01 -2.45
CA PRO A 146 -8.37 1.66 -1.96
C PRO A 146 -7.64 2.36 -3.12
N GLY A 147 -7.20 3.60 -2.88
CA GLY A 147 -6.33 4.33 -3.80
C GLY A 147 -4.96 3.68 -3.98
N TYR A 148 -4.18 4.16 -4.96
CA TYR A 148 -2.80 3.73 -5.19
C TYR A 148 -1.83 4.89 -5.09
N LEU A 149 -0.64 4.65 -4.53
CA LEU A 149 0.35 5.70 -4.38
C LEU A 149 0.84 6.20 -5.75
N SER A 150 0.76 7.50 -5.99
CA SER A 150 1.31 8.14 -7.18
C SER A 150 1.80 9.56 -6.87
N TRP A 151 2.70 10.08 -7.71
CA TRP A 151 3.28 11.40 -7.46
C TRP A 151 2.33 12.57 -7.81
N GLN A 152 1.51 12.43 -8.85
CA GLN A 152 0.55 13.48 -9.27
C GLN A 152 -0.85 13.32 -8.67
N GLY A 153 -1.08 12.27 -7.87
CA GLY A 153 -2.43 11.88 -7.44
C GLY A 153 -3.01 10.77 -8.31
N GLU A 154 -3.90 9.99 -7.72
CA GLU A 154 -4.56 8.87 -8.40
C GLU A 154 -5.46 9.40 -9.51
N HIS A 155 -5.41 8.73 -10.67
CA HIS A 155 -6.21 9.08 -11.84
C HIS A 155 -6.69 7.81 -12.50
N TRP A 156 -7.91 7.41 -12.18
CA TRP A 156 -8.48 6.17 -12.69
C TRP A 156 -8.94 6.31 -14.13
N LEU A 157 -8.64 5.32 -14.97
CA LEU A 157 -9.10 5.32 -16.37
C LEU A 157 -10.44 4.59 -16.50
N SER A 158 -11.22 4.93 -17.53
CA SER A 158 -12.46 4.21 -17.90
C SER A 158 -12.44 3.72 -19.33
N CYS A 159 -13.15 2.61 -19.58
CA CYS A 159 -13.33 2.01 -20.90
C CYS A 159 -14.63 1.18 -20.90
N CYS A 160 -15.33 1.13 -22.04
CA CYS A 160 -16.54 0.30 -22.20
C CYS A 160 -17.60 0.55 -21.11
N ASP A 161 -17.87 1.83 -20.80
CA ASP A 161 -18.81 2.27 -19.77
C ASP A 161 -18.49 1.82 -18.34
N ASP A 162 -17.24 1.45 -18.03
CA ASP A 162 -16.80 1.06 -16.68
C ASP A 162 -15.41 1.58 -16.34
N TYR A 163 -15.07 1.64 -15.05
CA TYR A 163 -13.70 1.94 -14.63
C TYR A 163 -12.78 0.73 -14.85
N CYS A 164 -11.56 0.99 -15.31
CA CYS A 164 -10.53 -0.03 -15.48
C CYS A 164 -10.07 -0.58 -14.12
N ALA A 165 -9.49 -1.78 -14.09
CA ALA A 165 -8.85 -2.29 -12.89
C ALA A 165 -7.38 -1.85 -12.85
N TYR A 166 -6.93 -1.28 -11.73
CA TYR A 166 -5.53 -1.00 -11.49
C TYR A 166 -4.79 -2.29 -11.09
N MET A 167 -3.82 -2.69 -11.91
CA MET A 167 -3.06 -3.92 -11.76
C MET A 167 -1.65 -3.70 -11.19
N GLY A 168 -1.25 -2.45 -10.95
CA GLY A 168 0.07 -2.08 -10.45
C GLY A 168 0.86 -1.18 -11.41
N THR A 169 2.02 -0.73 -10.93
CA THR A 169 2.94 0.11 -11.70
C THR A 169 3.83 -0.74 -12.60
N VAL A 170 4.02 -0.30 -13.84
CA VAL A 170 5.06 -0.84 -14.73
C VAL A 170 6.38 -0.14 -14.45
N GLY A 171 7.46 -0.90 -14.37
CA GLY A 171 8.80 -0.36 -14.18
C GLY A 171 9.48 0.02 -15.48
N THR A 172 10.68 0.57 -15.37
CA THR A 172 11.50 0.96 -16.54
C THR A 172 11.92 -0.22 -17.42
N ARG A 173 11.85 -1.46 -16.92
CA ARG A 173 12.21 -2.65 -17.72
C ARG A 173 11.07 -3.08 -18.65
N GLU A 174 9.86 -2.66 -18.32
CA GLU A 174 8.61 -3.00 -18.99
C GLU A 174 8.14 -1.92 -19.98
N LEU A 175 8.83 -0.76 -20.03
CA LEU A 175 8.67 0.33 -20.99
C LEU A 175 9.56 0.12 -22.23
#